data_AF-A0A0T7LYX6-F1
#
_entry.id   AF-A0A0T7LYX6-F1
#
_cell.length_a   1.000
_cell.length_b   1.000
_cell.length_c   1.000
_cell.angle_alpha   90.00
_cell.angle_beta   90.00
_cell.angle_gamma   90.00
#
_symmetry.space_group_name_H-M   'P 1'
#
loop_
_entity.id
_entity.type
_entity.pdbx_description
1 polymer ?
#
loop_
_entity_poly.entity_id
_entity_poly.type
_entity_poly.pdbx_seq_one_letter_code
_entity_poly.pdbx_strand_id
1 'polypeptide(L)' 'MRVAGNTVVSSVYRGAADLSFGDAPVVLTAGYPALSPAMGLTHGVHGIGDTVAISVHAAESAVSDIDAYMRLLDAALQ' A
#
# COMPACT_ATOMS: atom_id res chain seq x y z
N MET A 1 7.45 -11.43 24.16
CA MET A 1 6.79 -10.27 23.53
C MET A 1 5.75 -10.80 22.57
N ARG A 2 4.47 -10.46 22.75
CA ARG A 2 3.36 -10.99 21.94
C ARG A 2 3.09 -9.99 20.81
N VAL A 3 3.45 -10.34 19.58
CA VAL A 3 3.14 -9.52 18.39
C VAL A 3 1.78 -9.97 17.86
N ALA A 4 0.78 -9.09 17.89
CA ALA A 4 -0.56 -9.38 17.37
C ALA A 4 -0.63 -9.35 15.83
N GLY A 5 0.29 -8.60 15.20
CA GLY A 5 0.55 -8.58 13.76
C GLY A 5 1.68 -7.58 13.49
N ASN A 6 2.70 -7.97 12.72
CA ASN A 6 3.78 -7.05 12.35
C ASN A 6 3.43 -6.24 11.10
N THR A 7 2.62 -6.83 10.20
CA THR A 7 2.30 -6.27 8.90
C THR A 7 0.88 -6.65 8.52
N VAL A 8 0.11 -5.70 8.02
CA VAL A 8 -1.16 -5.97 7.32
C VAL A 8 -1.06 -5.56 5.88
N VAL A 9 -1.64 -6.39 5.01
CA VAL A 9 -1.74 -6.14 3.57
C VAL A 9 -3.22 -6.14 3.21
N SER A 10 -3.68 -5.08 2.56
CA SER A 10 -4.99 -5.01 1.93
C SER A 10 -4.82 -5.05 0.42
N SER A 11 -5.54 -5.94 -0.28
CA SER A 11 -5.50 -6.06 -1.75
C SER A 11 -6.87 -5.76 -2.33
N VAL A 12 -6.93 -4.82 -3.28
CA VAL A 12 -8.18 -4.35 -3.91
C VAL A 12 -7.97 -4.21 -5.41
N TYR A 13 -8.71 -5.00 -6.19
CA TYR A 13 -8.81 -4.84 -7.64
C TYR A 13 -10.03 -3.99 -7.99
N ARG A 14 -9.84 -2.90 -8.74
CA ARG A 14 -10.88 -1.92 -9.07
C ARG A 14 -11.43 -2.04 -10.48
N GLY A 15 -11.18 -3.16 -11.16
CA GLY A 15 -11.73 -3.42 -12.49
C GLY A 15 -10.82 -2.96 -13.62
N ALA A 16 -11.37 -2.95 -14.84
CA ALA A 16 -10.64 -2.95 -16.10
C ALA A 16 -10.18 -1.55 -16.57
N ALA A 17 -9.96 -0.60 -15.64
CA ALA A 17 -9.65 0.80 -15.94
C ALA A 17 -10.75 1.56 -16.70
N ASP A 18 -12.01 1.23 -16.40
CA ASP A 18 -13.22 1.89 -16.90
C ASP A 18 -13.80 2.95 -15.95
N LEU A 19 -13.06 3.32 -14.90
CA LEU A 19 -13.43 4.38 -13.96
C LEU A 19 -13.01 5.75 -14.48
N SER A 20 -13.89 6.76 -14.37
CA SER A 20 -13.57 8.16 -14.68
C SER A 20 -14.06 9.13 -13.60
N PHE A 21 -13.41 10.29 -13.53
CA PHE A 21 -13.86 11.45 -12.78
C PHE A 21 -14.26 12.55 -13.76
N GLY A 22 -15.56 12.61 -14.09
CA GLY A 22 -16.01 13.35 -15.27
C GLY A 22 -15.42 12.73 -16.53
N ASP A 23 -14.75 13.56 -17.34
CA ASP A 23 -14.10 13.14 -18.59
C ASP A 23 -12.66 12.64 -18.40
N ALA A 24 -12.13 12.67 -17.18
CA ALA A 24 -10.75 12.22 -16.90
C ALA A 24 -10.71 10.73 -16.49
N PRO A 25 -9.94 9.87 -17.18
CA PRO A 25 -9.81 8.47 -16.80
C PRO A 25 -8.99 8.30 -15.50
N VAL A 26 -9.37 7.34 -14.68
CA VAL A 26 -8.59 6.94 -13.50
C VAL A 26 -7.50 5.97 -13.94
N VAL A 27 -6.24 6.40 -13.88
CA VAL A 27 -5.08 5.57 -14.26
C VAL A 27 -4.37 4.94 -13.07
N LEU A 28 -4.64 5.42 -11.86
CA LEU A 28 -4.02 4.93 -10.63
C LEU A 28 -5.02 5.02 -9.49
N THR A 29 -5.01 4.03 -8.61
CA THR A 29 -5.73 4.08 -7.34
C THR A 29 -4.83 3.65 -6.22
N ALA A 30 -4.98 4.25 -5.06
CA ALA A 30 -4.24 3.88 -3.86
C ALA A 30 -5.11 4.11 -2.63
N GLY A 31 -4.76 3.43 -1.56
CA GLY A 31 -5.33 3.57 -0.23
C GLY A 31 -4.23 3.33 0.79
N TYR A 32 -4.34 3.94 1.96
CA TYR A 32 -3.34 3.85 3.02
C TYR A 32 -4.03 3.29 4.27
N PRO A 33 -3.96 1.98 4.52
CA PRO A 33 -4.64 1.38 5.66
C PRO A 33 -4.19 2.04 6.96
N ALA A 34 -5.15 2.32 7.85
CA ALA A 34 -4.89 3.00 9.10
C ALA A 34 -3.95 2.17 10.01
N LEU A 35 -3.11 2.89 10.74
CA LEU A 35 -2.28 2.31 11.80
C LEU A 35 -3.11 2.07 13.06
N SER A 36 -2.61 1.20 13.93
CA SER A 36 -3.17 1.03 15.28
C SER A 36 -2.04 0.64 16.25
N PRO A 37 -2.27 0.64 17.58
CA PRO A 37 -1.28 0.16 18.53
C PRO A 37 -0.82 -1.29 18.28
N ALA A 38 -1.65 -2.11 17.61
CA ALA A 38 -1.32 -3.47 17.22
C ALA A 38 -0.68 -3.57 15.83
N MET A 39 -0.58 -2.46 15.08
CA MET A 39 -0.28 -2.45 13.65
C MET A 39 0.50 -1.20 13.26
N GLY A 40 1.83 -1.29 13.34
CA GLY A 40 2.75 -0.20 13.03
C GLY A 40 3.18 -0.12 11.57
N LEU A 41 2.83 -1.10 10.74
CA LEU A 41 3.19 -1.14 9.31
C LEU A 41 2.06 -1.77 8.49
N THR A 42 1.58 -1.07 7.48
CA THR A 42 0.55 -1.54 6.57
C THR A 42 0.93 -1.31 5.12
N HIS A 43 0.48 -2.23 4.26
CA HIS A 43 0.60 -2.15 2.82
C HIS A 43 -0.79 -2.13 2.18
N GLY A 44 -0.98 -1.26 1.19
CA GLY A 44 -2.13 -1.29 0.30
C GLY A 44 -1.70 -1.70 -1.10
N VAL A 45 -2.29 -2.75 -1.65
CA VAL A 45 -2.09 -3.21 -3.03
C VAL A 45 -3.36 -2.92 -3.81
N HIS A 46 -3.30 -1.98 -4.74
CA HIS A 46 -4.47 -1.45 -5.43
C HIS A 46 -4.27 -1.57 -6.95
N GLY A 47 -5.11 -2.38 -7.59
CA GLY A 47 -5.09 -2.60 -9.03
C GLY A 47 -6.17 -1.82 -9.77
N ILE A 48 -5.85 -1.28 -10.94
CA ILE A 48 -6.82 -0.79 -11.94
C ILE A 48 -6.29 -1.06 -13.35
N GLY A 49 -7.04 -1.81 -14.15
CA GLY A 49 -6.53 -2.39 -15.39
C GLY A 49 -5.24 -3.17 -15.11
N ASP A 50 -4.19 -2.88 -15.88
CA ASP A 50 -2.87 -3.50 -15.72
C ASP A 50 -1.96 -2.75 -14.72
N THR A 51 -2.45 -1.65 -14.13
CA THR A 51 -1.66 -0.86 -13.18
C THR A 51 -1.87 -1.36 -11.76
N VAL A 52 -0.78 -1.70 -11.07
CA VAL A 52 -0.77 -2.01 -9.63
C VAL A 52 -0.01 -0.93 -8.89
N ALA A 53 -0.66 -0.31 -7.90
CA ALA A 53 -0.03 0.58 -6.94
C ALA A 53 0.16 -0.13 -5.60
N ILE A 54 1.38 -0.06 -5.06
CA ILE A 54 1.70 -0.54 -3.73
C ILE A 54 2.01 0.67 -2.86
N SER A 55 1.21 0.87 -1.81
CA SER A 55 1.38 1.93 -0.82
C SER A 55 1.89 1.34 0.50
N VAL A 56 2.69 2.12 1.22
CA VAL A 56 3.15 1.78 2.56
C VAL A 56 2.75 2.89 3.52
N HIS A 57 2.20 2.52 4.68
CA HIS A 57 1.95 3.43 5.79
C HIS A 57 2.57 2.82 7.04
N ALA A 58 3.48 3.54 7.69
CA ALA A 58 4.23 3.03 8.81
C ALA A 58 4.35 4.06 9.93
N ALA A 59 4.30 3.59 11.18
CA ALA A 59 4.76 4.34 12.33
C ALA A 59 6.29 4.35 12.34
N GLU A 60 6.87 5.48 12.74
CA GLU A 60 8.33 5.62 12.91
C GLU A 60 8.91 4.57 13.88
N SER A 61 8.15 4.17 14.90
CA SER A 61 8.53 3.12 15.86
C SER A 61 8.59 1.71 15.25
N ALA A 62 7.99 1.50 14.08
CA ALA A 62 8.03 0.23 13.35
C ALA A 62 9.01 0.26 12.17
N VAL A 63 9.10 1.41 11.47
CA VAL A 63 10.03 1.65 10.36
C VAL A 63 10.66 3.02 10.55
N SER A 64 11.91 3.04 11.03
CA SER A 64 12.63 4.29 11.33
C SER A 64 13.18 5.01 10.10
N ASP A 65 13.34 4.30 8.98
CA ASP A 65 13.76 4.86 7.69
C ASP A 65 12.84 4.31 6.60
N ILE A 66 11.80 5.08 6.26
CA ILE A 66 10.81 4.68 5.27
C ILE A 66 11.40 4.65 3.86
N ASP A 67 12.38 5.50 3.56
CA ASP A 67 13.00 5.55 2.23
C ASP A 67 13.87 4.31 1.99
N ALA A 68 14.63 3.87 3.01
CA ALA A 68 15.35 2.60 2.96
C ALA A 68 14.39 1.42 2.81
N TYR A 69 13.27 1.43 3.54
CA TYR A 69 12.24 0.41 3.40
C TYR A 69 11.67 0.36 1.98
N MET A 70 11.35 1.51 1.39
CA MET A 70 10.84 1.60 0.02
C MET A 70 11.85 1.09 -1.01
N ARG A 71 13.16 1.37 -0.84
CA ARG A 71 14.20 0.80 -1.71
C ARG A 71 14.29 -0.72 -1.61
N LEU A 72 14.17 -1.28 -0.41
CA LEU A 72 14.16 -2.73 -0.20
C LEU A 72 12.91 -3.38 -0.79
N LEU A 73 11.75 -2.73 -0.63
CA LEU A 73 10.49 -3.20 -1.20
C LEU A 73 10.54 -3.19 -2.73
N ASP A 74 11.02 -2.11 -3.34
CA ASP A 74 11.20 -2.00 -4.79
C ASP A 74 12.14 -3.09 -5.32
N ALA A 75 13.30 -3.28 -4.67
CA ALA A 75 14.25 -4.34 -5.05
C ALA A 75 13.67 -5.76 -4.91
N ALA A 76 12.70 -5.99 -4.03
CA ALA A 76 12.05 -7.29 -3.84
C ALA A 76 10.91 -7.55 -4.84
N LEU A 77 10.44 -6.54 -5.55
CA LEU A 77 9.34 -6.60 -6.52
C LEU A 77 9.82 -6.63 -7.98
N GLN A 78 11.11 -6.41 -8.20
CA GLN A 78 11.83 -6.60 -9.47
C GLN A 78 12.13 -8.09 -9.70
#